data_AF-A0AAD5XU54-F1
#
_entry.id   AF-A0AAD5XU54-F1
#
_cell.length_a   1.000
_cell.length_b   1.000
_cell.length_c   1.000
_cell.angle_alpha   90.00
_cell.angle_beta   90.00
_cell.angle_gamma   90.00
#
_symmetry.space_group_name_H-M   'P 1'
#
loop_
_entity.id
_entity.type
_entity.pdbx_description
1 polymer ?
#
loop_
_entity_poly.entity_id
_entity_poly.type
_entity_poly.pdbx_seq_one_letter_code
_entity_poly.pdbx_strand_id
1 'polypeptide(L)'
;MHATSAFLALAGFAALTTGAAAQAAPPTCTVTVPADPLSAKGLATPYILGGGCTMANAGTQSFVEATILDPATGKLSSYQPLMITQGTTPAVAPVVPKLPANAIVGIWFGSNANTIVLKDTNGSLKQGNCVNGQGAASPFGQFAACNGAALMAAALTKAKIPALGKARDGTVCPTVRSFAVVDQDQSDNVNTQYLLVGTQTAQDTAANRKKFGKKGTPINNGSDNALLTAFLDPAIGCTPFLVPALDDPGVTRATLATDELQGTLQAAPVALVPANDPMVLVNGAQSLTKTNLYRKEVGQTLAANLGQASGKTYCQNFLKVAPPVIQAQKAMTIKGATPDPATGNNLFTFLGARFAKSFGADGLNCVGLLGVNSPITPVLDGNGVAIDLKFATNGGGATTTSKATATAKPTKTKGGKTTATAKPPVYHRTKGGKTTVVTQAPAPTTTKCPTTSKKHTTTTRKHY
;
A
#
# COMPACT_ATOMS: atom_id res chain seq x y z
N MET A 1 -1.89 -60.37 56.34
CA MET A 1 -3.22 -60.20 55.73
C MET A 1 -3.52 -58.71 55.67
N HIS A 2 -3.77 -58.17 54.46
CA HIS A 2 -4.28 -56.81 54.14
C HIS A 2 -3.36 -55.63 54.52
N ALA A 3 -3.17 -54.57 53.75
CA ALA A 3 -3.54 -54.22 52.37
C ALA A 3 -2.62 -53.06 51.94
N THR A 4 -2.21 -53.06 50.68
CA THR A 4 -1.53 -51.98 49.96
C THR A 4 -2.48 -50.80 49.72
N SER A 5 -2.02 -49.56 49.98
CA SER A 5 -2.63 -48.34 49.43
C SER A 5 -1.53 -47.36 49.02
N ALA A 6 -1.35 -47.23 47.70
CA ALA A 6 -0.53 -46.20 47.07
C ALA A 6 -1.36 -44.92 46.90
N PHE A 7 -0.86 -43.79 47.40
CA PHE A 7 -1.40 -42.47 47.10
C PHE A 7 -0.70 -41.90 45.85
N LEU A 8 -1.42 -41.88 44.72
CA LEU A 8 -1.07 -41.11 43.53
C LEU A 8 -1.41 -39.63 43.80
N ALA A 9 -0.42 -38.74 43.74
CA ALA A 9 -0.65 -37.30 43.69
C ALA A 9 -1.07 -36.90 42.27
N LEU A 10 -2.36 -36.59 42.06
CA LEU A 10 -2.83 -35.88 40.87
C LEU A 10 -2.43 -34.40 40.96
N ALA A 11 -1.42 -33.99 40.20
CA ALA A 11 -1.19 -32.59 39.90
C ALA A 11 -2.16 -32.16 38.79
N GLY A 12 -3.24 -31.44 39.15
CA GLY A 12 -4.17 -30.83 38.21
C GLY A 12 -3.50 -29.68 37.46
N PHE A 13 -3.27 -29.85 36.16
CA PHE A 13 -2.90 -28.77 35.26
C PHE A 13 -4.12 -27.87 35.01
N ALA A 14 -4.16 -26.69 35.63
CA ALA A 14 -5.05 -25.63 35.20
C ALA A 14 -4.55 -25.10 33.84
N ALA A 15 -5.30 -25.41 32.77
CA ALA A 15 -5.07 -24.84 31.45
C ALA A 15 -5.41 -23.33 31.48
N LEU A 16 -4.39 -22.49 31.61
CA LEU A 16 -4.49 -21.07 31.30
C LEU A 16 -4.71 -20.92 29.79
N THR A 17 -5.97 -20.78 29.40
CA THR A 17 -6.34 -20.32 28.06
C THR A 17 -5.97 -18.85 27.94
N THR A 18 -4.78 -18.58 27.41
CA THR A 18 -4.45 -17.23 26.94
C THR A 18 -5.33 -16.95 25.71
N GLY A 19 -6.47 -16.28 25.94
CA GLY A 19 -7.25 -15.72 24.86
C GLY A 19 -6.35 -14.79 24.05
N ALA A 20 -6.13 -15.11 22.77
CA ALA A 20 -5.57 -14.16 21.83
C ALA A 20 -6.52 -12.96 21.82
N ALA A 21 -6.08 -11.83 22.38
CA ALA A 21 -6.80 -10.58 22.22
C ALA A 21 -6.92 -10.35 20.71
N ALA A 22 -8.14 -10.31 20.19
CA ALA A 22 -8.40 -9.95 18.82
C ALA A 22 -7.66 -8.64 18.53
N GLN A 23 -6.76 -8.65 17.54
CA GLN A 23 -6.18 -7.40 17.03
C GLN A 23 -7.36 -6.49 16.69
N ALA A 24 -7.42 -5.31 17.30
CA ALA A 24 -8.42 -4.32 16.95
C ALA A 24 -8.37 -4.11 15.44
N ALA A 25 -9.54 -4.07 14.78
CA ALA A 25 -9.60 -3.78 13.37
C ALA A 25 -8.81 -2.48 13.11
N PRO A 26 -7.89 -2.47 12.15
CA PRO A 26 -7.09 -1.29 11.87
C PRO A 26 -7.99 -0.11 11.49
N PRO A 27 -7.58 1.14 11.79
CA PRO A 27 -8.48 2.29 11.79
C PRO A 27 -8.98 2.59 10.38
N THR A 28 -10.31 2.63 10.20
CA THR A 28 -10.93 3.23 9.03
C THR A 28 -10.91 4.75 9.18
N CYS A 29 -10.13 5.41 8.34
CA CYS A 29 -10.09 6.86 8.24
C CYS A 29 -11.20 7.37 7.33
N THR A 30 -11.54 8.66 7.48
CA THR A 30 -12.44 9.33 6.54
C THR A 30 -11.76 10.54 5.94
N VAL A 31 -11.94 10.77 4.63
CA VAL A 31 -11.40 11.95 3.95
C VAL A 31 -12.55 12.79 3.43
N THR A 32 -12.76 13.97 4.01
CA THR A 32 -13.75 14.92 3.50
C THR A 32 -13.19 15.63 2.28
N VAL A 33 -13.87 15.45 1.14
CA VAL A 33 -13.53 16.05 -0.15
C VAL A 33 -14.16 17.45 -0.25
N PRO A 34 -13.40 18.50 -0.59
CA PRO A 34 -13.93 19.85 -0.73
C PRO A 34 -14.91 19.95 -1.90
N ALA A 35 -15.82 20.93 -1.85
CA ALA A 35 -16.70 21.23 -2.98
C ALA A 35 -15.89 21.61 -4.24
N ASP A 36 -16.42 21.26 -5.41
CA ASP A 36 -15.80 21.47 -6.71
C ASP A 36 -14.33 21.03 -6.77
N PRO A 37 -14.01 19.76 -6.41
CA PRO A 37 -12.63 19.32 -6.15
C PRO A 37 -11.72 19.39 -7.39
N LEU A 38 -12.31 19.44 -8.59
CA LEU A 38 -11.57 19.52 -9.86
C LEU A 38 -11.24 20.98 -10.28
N SER A 39 -11.69 21.97 -9.52
CA SER A 39 -11.42 23.39 -9.77
C SER A 39 -10.14 23.87 -9.10
N ALA A 40 -9.59 25.01 -9.53
CA ALA A 40 -8.44 25.63 -8.86
C ALA A 40 -8.69 25.90 -7.37
N LYS A 41 -9.90 26.35 -7.03
CA LYS A 41 -10.32 26.59 -5.65
C LYS A 41 -10.45 25.29 -4.86
N GLY A 42 -11.05 24.26 -5.47
CA GLY A 42 -11.21 22.94 -4.84
C GLY A 42 -9.87 22.29 -4.53
N LEU A 43 -8.95 22.28 -5.50
CA LEU A 43 -7.58 21.80 -5.32
C LEU A 43 -6.85 22.51 -4.17
N ALA A 44 -6.99 23.84 -4.07
CA ALA A 44 -6.37 24.63 -3.01
C ALA A 44 -7.11 24.60 -1.67
N THR A 45 -8.30 24.00 -1.61
CA THR A 45 -9.04 23.84 -0.36
C THR A 45 -8.54 22.59 0.36
N PRO A 46 -8.15 22.67 1.64
CA PRO A 46 -7.66 21.52 2.36
C PRO A 46 -8.67 20.37 2.42
N TYR A 47 -8.20 19.16 2.11
CA TYR A 47 -8.90 17.92 2.36
C TYR A 47 -8.77 17.57 3.84
N ILE A 48 -9.84 17.04 4.44
CA ILE A 48 -9.86 16.82 5.90
C ILE A 48 -9.78 15.33 6.22
N LEU A 49 -8.69 14.92 6.87
CA LEU A 49 -8.53 13.60 7.46
C LEU A 49 -9.24 13.53 8.81
N GLY A 50 -10.21 12.64 8.92
CA GLY A 50 -11.00 12.39 10.12
C GLY A 50 -11.20 10.90 10.40
N GLY A 51 -12.25 10.55 11.16
CA GLY A 51 -12.52 9.16 11.56
C GLY A 51 -11.58 8.66 12.66
N GLY A 52 -11.04 9.57 13.49
CA GLY A 52 -10.04 9.24 14.51
C GLY A 52 -8.60 9.22 14.00
N CYS A 53 -8.39 9.41 12.70
CA CYS A 53 -7.07 9.49 12.07
C CYS A 53 -6.48 10.90 12.13
N THR A 54 -5.15 10.98 12.12
CA THR A 54 -4.42 12.26 12.17
C THR A 54 -3.19 12.23 11.28
N MET A 55 -2.80 13.39 10.75
CA MET A 55 -1.56 13.55 9.98
C MET A 55 -0.29 13.44 10.84
N ALA A 56 -0.41 13.57 12.17
CA ALA A 56 0.72 13.41 13.09
C ALA A 56 1.05 11.95 13.40
N ASN A 57 0.15 11.01 13.11
CA ASN A 57 0.37 9.59 13.27
C ASN A 57 0.74 8.95 11.93
N ALA A 58 1.99 8.49 11.80
CA ALA A 58 2.52 7.89 10.57
C ALA A 58 1.64 6.76 10.00
N GLY A 59 1.05 5.92 10.87
CA GLY A 59 0.18 4.81 10.47
C GLY A 59 -1.25 5.22 10.10
N THR A 60 -1.57 6.51 10.12
CA THR A 60 -2.88 7.02 9.66
C THR A 60 -2.78 8.19 8.70
N GLN A 61 -1.56 8.62 8.35
CA GLN A 61 -1.34 9.68 7.36
C GLN A 61 -2.01 9.30 6.04
N SER A 62 -2.61 10.28 5.39
CA SER A 62 -3.28 10.11 4.09
C SER A 62 -2.94 11.29 3.20
N PHE A 63 -2.96 11.07 1.90
CA PHE A 63 -2.36 11.96 0.93
C PHE A 63 -3.31 12.12 -0.26
N VAL A 64 -3.26 13.30 -0.88
CA VAL A 64 -4.00 13.61 -2.10
C VAL A 64 -3.01 14.08 -3.14
N GLU A 65 -3.19 13.65 -4.38
CA GLU A 65 -2.40 14.07 -5.52
C GLU A 65 -3.30 14.39 -6.70
N ALA A 66 -2.98 15.44 -7.43
CA ALA A 66 -3.66 15.80 -8.66
C ALA A 66 -2.67 15.81 -9.83
N THR A 67 -3.12 15.24 -10.95
CA THR A 67 -2.52 15.46 -12.26
C THR A 67 -3.49 16.31 -13.07
N ILE A 68 -2.95 17.24 -13.86
CA ILE A 68 -3.73 18.18 -14.66
C ILE A 68 -3.26 18.07 -16.11
N LEU A 69 -4.19 17.80 -17.02
CA LEU A 69 -3.97 17.80 -18.45
C LEU A 69 -4.53 19.08 -19.08
N ASP A 70 -3.69 19.78 -19.84
CA ASP A 70 -4.12 20.81 -20.78
C ASP A 70 -4.67 20.11 -22.05
N PRO A 71 -5.99 20.17 -22.32
CA PRO A 71 -6.57 19.48 -23.46
C PRO A 71 -6.17 20.08 -24.81
N ALA A 72 -5.67 21.32 -24.85
CA ALA A 72 -5.26 22.00 -26.07
C ALA A 72 -3.85 21.59 -26.50
N THR A 73 -2.95 21.35 -25.54
CA THR A 73 -1.53 21.05 -25.83
C THR A 73 -1.10 19.63 -25.49
N GLY A 74 -1.90 18.88 -24.74
CA GLY A 74 -1.52 17.56 -24.22
C GLY A 74 -0.51 17.61 -23.08
N LYS A 75 -0.13 18.81 -22.59
CA LYS A 75 0.83 18.97 -21.51
C LYS A 75 0.22 18.55 -20.18
N LEU A 76 1.00 17.83 -19.38
CA LEU A 76 0.67 17.45 -18.02
C LEU A 76 1.36 18.38 -17.01
N SER A 77 0.75 18.54 -15.86
CA SER A 77 1.31 19.21 -14.68
C SER A 77 0.82 18.53 -13.41
N SER A 78 1.60 18.64 -12.34
CA SER A 78 1.26 18.08 -11.03
C SER A 78 0.76 19.18 -10.09
N TYR A 79 -0.09 18.80 -9.15
CA TYR A 79 -0.43 19.61 -7.99
C TYR A 79 -0.66 18.69 -6.80
N GLN A 80 -0.23 19.08 -5.61
CA GLN A 80 -0.43 18.28 -4.39
C GLN A 80 -1.45 18.97 -3.47
N PRO A 81 -2.76 18.66 -3.58
CA PRO A 81 -3.74 19.20 -2.65
C PRO A 81 -3.35 18.88 -1.21
N LEU A 82 -3.56 19.82 -0.30
CA LEU A 82 -3.15 19.65 1.09
C LEU A 82 -4.18 18.82 1.84
N MET A 83 -3.72 17.79 2.56
CA MET A 83 -4.52 17.11 3.58
C MET A 83 -4.16 17.60 4.98
N ILE A 84 -5.17 17.92 5.80
CA ILE A 84 -5.02 18.34 7.20
C ILE A 84 -5.82 17.44 8.14
N THR A 85 -5.44 17.41 9.42
CA THR A 85 -6.22 16.70 10.45
C THR A 85 -7.52 17.46 10.74
N GLN A 86 -8.62 16.74 10.95
CA GLN A 86 -9.90 17.32 11.36
C GLN A 86 -9.74 18.19 12.61
N GLY A 87 -10.28 19.41 12.55
CA GLY A 87 -10.18 20.40 13.63
C GLY A 87 -8.86 21.19 13.65
N THR A 88 -7.96 20.97 12.70
CA THR A 88 -6.74 21.78 12.53
C THR A 88 -6.86 22.75 11.35
N THR A 89 -5.88 23.63 11.22
CA THR A 89 -5.69 24.51 10.06
C THR A 89 -4.34 24.22 9.40
N PRO A 90 -4.16 24.54 8.10
CA PRO A 90 -2.86 24.44 7.44
C PRO A 90 -1.78 25.27 8.17
N ALA A 91 -0.55 24.76 8.23
CA ALA A 91 0.60 25.54 8.69
C ALA A 91 0.94 26.68 7.70
N VAL A 92 0.62 26.48 6.42
CA VAL A 92 0.64 27.49 5.35
C VAL A 92 -0.58 27.24 4.46
N ALA A 93 -1.29 28.30 4.07
CA ALA A 93 -2.37 28.20 3.11
C ALA A 93 -1.88 27.56 1.80
N PRO A 94 -2.62 26.60 1.19
CA PRO A 94 -2.21 26.01 -0.07
C PRO A 94 -2.09 27.04 -1.19
N VAL A 95 -1.15 26.82 -2.10
CA VAL A 95 -1.00 27.64 -3.31
C VAL A 95 -2.23 27.41 -4.20
N VAL A 96 -2.86 28.49 -4.68
CA VAL A 96 -3.97 28.36 -5.64
C VAL A 96 -3.39 28.15 -7.04
N PRO A 97 -3.62 26.99 -7.69
CA PRO A 97 -3.02 26.71 -8.99
C PRO A 97 -3.73 27.51 -10.10
N LYS A 98 -2.96 27.91 -11.10
CA LYS A 98 -3.51 28.41 -12.37
C LYS A 98 -3.74 27.23 -13.31
N LEU A 99 -5.00 26.86 -13.52
CA LEU A 99 -5.36 25.78 -14.44
C LEU A 99 -5.43 26.27 -15.89
N PRO A 100 -5.06 25.43 -16.87
CA PRO A 100 -5.34 25.72 -18.28
C PRO A 100 -6.85 25.77 -18.53
N ALA A 101 -7.26 26.41 -19.63
CA ALA A 101 -8.67 26.44 -20.02
C ALA A 101 -9.18 25.00 -20.27
N ASN A 102 -10.34 24.68 -19.70
CA ASN A 102 -10.96 23.34 -19.80
C ASN A 102 -10.06 22.20 -19.31
N ALA A 103 -9.15 22.48 -18.36
CA ALA A 103 -8.26 21.49 -17.78
C ALA A 103 -9.00 20.21 -17.37
N ILE A 104 -8.43 19.06 -17.71
CA ILE A 104 -8.90 17.77 -17.20
C ILE A 104 -8.06 17.45 -15.97
N VAL A 105 -8.69 17.41 -14.80
CA VAL A 105 -8.03 17.15 -13.52
C VAL A 105 -8.40 15.75 -13.05
N GLY A 106 -7.40 14.95 -12.72
CA GLY A 106 -7.57 13.66 -12.05
C GLY A 106 -6.94 13.75 -10.67
N ILE A 107 -7.60 13.15 -9.68
CA ILE A 107 -7.17 13.16 -8.28
C ILE A 107 -7.10 11.74 -7.77
N TRP A 108 -6.04 11.42 -7.05
CA TRP A 108 -5.84 10.12 -6.39
C TRP A 108 -5.55 10.33 -4.91
N PHE A 109 -5.95 9.35 -4.12
CA PHE A 109 -5.74 9.30 -2.68
C PHE A 109 -4.93 8.05 -2.36
N GLY A 110 -3.95 8.22 -1.49
CA GLY A 110 -3.22 7.11 -0.88
C GLY A 110 -3.19 7.27 0.64
N SER A 111 -3.15 6.17 1.36
CA SER A 111 -3.20 6.16 2.82
C SER A 111 -2.19 5.21 3.40
N ASN A 112 -1.64 5.57 4.56
CA ASN A 112 -0.87 4.67 5.40
C ASN A 112 -1.77 3.94 6.42
N ALA A 113 -3.06 4.30 6.50
CA ALA A 113 -4.07 3.50 7.20
C ALA A 113 -4.63 2.42 6.27
N ASN A 114 -5.21 1.37 6.85
CA ASN A 114 -5.77 0.26 6.08
C ASN A 114 -6.94 0.65 5.17
N THR A 115 -7.73 1.66 5.54
CA THR A 115 -8.87 2.08 4.73
C THR A 115 -9.17 3.56 4.85
N ILE A 116 -9.40 4.22 3.72
CA ILE A 116 -10.01 5.54 3.64
C ILE A 116 -11.42 5.44 3.04
N VAL A 117 -12.35 6.18 3.66
CA VAL A 117 -13.69 6.40 3.13
C VAL A 117 -13.86 7.87 2.76
N LEU A 118 -14.16 8.15 1.50
CA LEU A 118 -14.42 9.52 1.05
C LEU A 118 -15.77 10.01 1.59
N LYS A 119 -15.77 11.23 2.14
CA LYS A 119 -16.96 11.93 2.63
C LYS A 119 -17.31 13.08 1.72
N ASP A 120 -18.61 13.19 1.46
CA ASP A 120 -19.19 14.22 0.62
C ASP A 120 -19.30 15.55 1.35
N THR A 121 -19.03 16.63 0.61
CA THR A 121 -19.33 18.01 1.01
C THR A 121 -20.12 18.64 -0.12
N ASN A 122 -21.41 18.89 0.09
CA ASN A 122 -22.27 19.58 -0.88
C ASN A 122 -22.25 18.96 -2.29
N GLY A 123 -22.21 17.63 -2.41
CA GLY A 123 -22.15 16.93 -3.69
C GLY A 123 -20.75 16.81 -4.29
N SER A 124 -19.69 17.11 -3.53
CA SER A 124 -18.29 17.03 -3.98
C SER A 124 -17.92 15.71 -4.63
N LEU A 125 -18.40 14.57 -4.10
CA LEU A 125 -18.05 13.26 -4.65
C LEU A 125 -18.64 13.06 -6.05
N LYS A 126 -19.86 13.55 -6.27
CA LYS A 126 -20.49 13.52 -7.58
C LYS A 126 -19.82 14.50 -8.54
N GLN A 127 -19.57 15.74 -8.10
CA GLN A 127 -18.88 16.77 -8.89
C GLN A 127 -17.47 16.32 -9.32
N GLY A 128 -16.76 15.62 -8.43
CA GLY A 128 -15.43 15.09 -8.68
C GLY A 128 -15.40 13.76 -9.42
N ASN A 129 -16.53 13.15 -9.76
CA ASN A 129 -16.59 11.78 -10.29
C ASN A 129 -15.77 10.80 -9.42
N CYS A 130 -15.98 10.84 -8.10
CA CYS A 130 -15.18 10.09 -7.15
C CYS A 130 -15.57 8.61 -7.11
N VAL A 131 -14.57 7.74 -7.12
CA VAL A 131 -14.68 6.28 -7.00
C VAL A 131 -13.78 5.84 -5.86
N ASN A 132 -14.39 5.30 -4.81
CA ASN A 132 -13.68 4.79 -3.64
C ASN A 132 -13.82 3.27 -3.50
N GLY A 133 -14.54 2.58 -4.39
CA GLY A 133 -14.73 1.13 -4.37
C GLY A 133 -16.01 0.68 -5.05
N GLN A 134 -16.42 -0.57 -4.81
CA GLN A 134 -17.69 -1.11 -5.29
C GLN A 134 -18.82 -0.75 -4.32
N GLY A 135 -19.30 0.49 -4.42
CA GLY A 135 -20.28 1.06 -3.49
C GLY A 135 -19.67 1.42 -2.13
N ALA A 136 -20.48 2.01 -1.24
CA ALA A 136 -20.01 2.57 0.03
C ALA A 136 -19.49 1.52 1.04
N ALA A 137 -19.95 0.28 0.94
CA ALA A 137 -19.60 -0.80 1.86
C ALA A 137 -18.33 -1.58 1.46
N SER A 138 -17.77 -1.31 0.27
CA SER A 138 -16.62 -2.06 -0.25
C SER A 138 -15.58 -1.10 -0.84
N PRO A 139 -14.91 -0.28 0.01
CA PRO A 139 -13.87 0.62 -0.45
C PRO A 139 -12.64 -0.13 -0.95
N PHE A 140 -11.75 0.53 -1.70
CA PHE A 140 -10.48 -0.02 -2.16
C PHE A 140 -9.42 -0.11 -1.05
N GLY A 141 -9.79 0.07 0.22
CA GLY A 141 -8.81 0.16 1.30
C GLY A 141 -8.08 1.50 1.24
N GLN A 142 -6.78 1.46 0.99
CA GLN A 142 -5.86 2.60 1.10
C GLN A 142 -6.02 3.62 -0.05
N PHE A 143 -6.73 3.23 -1.12
CA PHE A 143 -6.86 3.96 -2.37
C PHE A 143 -8.25 4.59 -2.58
N ALA A 144 -8.27 5.72 -3.27
CA ALA A 144 -9.46 6.26 -3.92
C ALA A 144 -9.07 7.16 -5.09
N ALA A 145 -10.02 7.51 -5.95
CA ALA A 145 -9.80 8.48 -7.01
C ALA A 145 -11.01 9.40 -7.22
N CYS A 146 -10.77 10.56 -7.82
CA CYS A 146 -11.79 11.45 -8.38
C CYS A 146 -11.39 11.84 -9.79
N ASN A 147 -12.23 11.49 -10.77
CA ASN A 147 -12.03 11.78 -12.19
C ASN A 147 -10.74 11.18 -12.80
N GLY A 148 -10.15 10.16 -12.16
CA GLY A 148 -8.93 9.51 -12.61
C GLY A 148 -9.09 8.86 -13.98
N ALA A 149 -10.19 8.13 -14.17
CA ALA A 149 -10.52 7.50 -15.45
C ALA A 149 -10.60 8.49 -16.63
N ALA A 150 -11.20 9.67 -16.42
CA ALA A 150 -11.33 10.68 -17.46
C ALA A 150 -9.97 11.30 -17.81
N LEU A 151 -9.14 11.58 -16.79
CA LEU A 151 -7.78 12.05 -17.01
C LEU A 151 -6.94 11.03 -17.77
N MET A 152 -6.95 9.76 -17.33
CA MET A 152 -6.14 8.72 -17.96
C MET A 152 -6.54 8.48 -19.41
N ALA A 153 -7.85 8.42 -19.71
CA ALA A 153 -8.34 8.28 -21.08
C ALA A 153 -7.88 9.45 -21.99
N ALA A 154 -7.93 10.69 -21.48
CA ALA A 154 -7.49 11.85 -22.23
C ALA A 154 -5.96 11.90 -22.38
N ALA A 155 -5.21 11.57 -21.33
CA ALA A 155 -3.75 11.60 -21.34
C ALA A 155 -3.17 10.53 -22.26
N LEU A 156 -3.73 9.32 -22.30
CA LEU A 156 -3.29 8.26 -23.21
C LEU A 156 -3.41 8.63 -24.70
N THR A 157 -4.29 9.58 -25.04
CA THR A 157 -4.49 10.03 -26.42
C THR A 157 -3.78 11.34 -26.74
N LYS A 158 -3.53 12.19 -25.74
CA LYS A 158 -3.00 13.55 -25.93
C LYS A 158 -1.60 13.79 -25.37
N ALA A 159 -1.23 13.10 -24.29
CA ALA A 159 0.02 13.36 -23.61
C ALA A 159 1.20 12.73 -24.36
N LYS A 160 2.32 13.46 -24.40
CA LYS A 160 3.59 12.91 -24.88
C LYS A 160 4.24 12.12 -23.74
N ILE A 161 4.15 10.80 -23.81
CA ILE A 161 4.78 9.90 -22.85
C ILE A 161 6.27 9.75 -23.24
N PRO A 162 7.23 10.07 -22.34
CA PRO A 162 8.65 9.86 -22.62
C PRO A 162 8.97 8.38 -22.77
N ALA A 163 9.88 8.04 -23.70
CA ALA A 163 10.40 6.69 -23.82
C ALA A 163 11.13 6.27 -22.53
N LEU A 164 11.13 4.96 -22.25
CA LEU A 164 11.86 4.41 -21.11
C LEU A 164 13.37 4.57 -21.31
N GLY A 165 14.06 5.01 -20.26
CA GLY A 165 15.51 5.13 -20.23
C GLY A 165 16.23 3.79 -20.08
N LYS A 166 17.54 3.89 -19.83
CA LYS A 166 18.40 2.76 -19.45
C LYS A 166 18.92 2.96 -18.04
N ALA A 167 18.89 1.91 -17.23
CA ALA A 167 19.58 1.87 -15.96
C ALA A 167 21.10 1.80 -16.17
N ARG A 168 21.88 2.03 -15.11
CA ARG A 168 23.35 1.99 -15.13
C ARG A 168 23.93 0.63 -15.53
N ASP A 169 23.17 -0.44 -15.38
CA ASP A 169 23.53 -1.79 -15.82
C ASP A 169 23.16 -2.08 -17.29
N GLY A 170 22.63 -1.09 -18.02
CA GLY A 170 22.21 -1.20 -19.42
C GLY A 170 20.81 -1.80 -19.62
N THR A 171 20.14 -2.24 -18.56
CA THR A 171 18.76 -2.73 -18.64
C THR A 171 17.78 -1.58 -18.90
N VAL A 172 16.59 -1.88 -19.44
CA VAL A 172 15.53 -0.88 -19.61
C VAL A 172 15.04 -0.46 -18.22
N CYS A 173 14.86 0.85 -18.01
CA CYS A 173 14.31 1.35 -16.75
C CYS A 173 12.97 0.69 -16.43
N PRO A 174 12.76 0.21 -15.19
CA PRO A 174 11.50 -0.37 -14.80
C PRO A 174 10.40 0.71 -14.79
N THR A 175 9.15 0.26 -14.86
CA THR A 175 7.99 1.12 -14.65
C THR A 175 7.23 0.65 -13.42
N VAL A 176 6.18 1.39 -13.03
CA VAL A 176 5.29 0.97 -11.93
C VAL A 176 4.55 -0.34 -12.24
N ARG A 177 4.54 -0.79 -13.50
CA ARG A 177 3.98 -2.08 -13.93
C ARG A 177 5.03 -3.20 -14.05
N SER A 178 6.24 -2.98 -13.56
CA SER A 178 7.29 -4.00 -13.51
C SER A 178 7.15 -4.86 -12.26
N PHE A 179 7.19 -6.18 -12.43
CA PHE A 179 7.23 -7.12 -11.31
C PHE A 179 8.46 -6.98 -10.39
N ALA A 180 9.48 -6.19 -10.79
CA ALA A 180 10.61 -5.86 -9.93
C ALA A 180 10.36 -4.68 -8.98
N VAL A 181 9.27 -3.94 -9.20
CA VAL A 181 8.89 -2.74 -8.44
C VAL A 181 7.68 -3.04 -7.55
N VAL A 182 6.66 -3.66 -8.13
CA VAL A 182 5.35 -3.86 -7.50
C VAL A 182 5.41 -4.67 -6.22
N ASP A 183 4.46 -4.42 -5.33
CA ASP A 183 4.16 -5.28 -4.21
C ASP A 183 2.81 -6.01 -4.37
N GLN A 184 2.10 -6.26 -3.26
CA GLN A 184 0.79 -6.90 -3.31
C GLN A 184 -0.30 -5.99 -3.88
N ASP A 185 -0.12 -4.67 -3.72
CA ASP A 185 -1.10 -3.62 -3.95
C ASP A 185 -0.52 -2.65 -4.99
N GLN A 186 -0.43 -3.06 -6.26
CA GLN A 186 0.17 -2.18 -7.26
C GLN A 186 -0.74 -0.98 -7.59
N SER A 187 -0.14 0.14 -7.99
CA SER A 187 -0.86 1.35 -8.41
C SER A 187 -1.75 1.97 -7.33
N ASP A 188 -1.40 1.76 -6.05
CA ASP A 188 -2.28 1.97 -4.90
C ASP A 188 -2.18 3.28 -4.18
N ASN A 189 -1.22 4.11 -4.57
CA ASN A 189 -0.81 5.20 -3.72
C ASN A 189 -0.06 6.28 -4.51
N VAL A 190 0.12 7.45 -3.88
CA VAL A 190 0.56 8.67 -4.57
C VAL A 190 2.03 9.02 -4.31
N ASN A 191 2.60 9.95 -5.09
CA ASN A 191 3.94 10.51 -4.86
C ASN A 191 3.93 11.75 -3.93
N THR A 192 2.76 12.27 -3.58
CA THR A 192 2.61 13.45 -2.71
C THR A 192 3.40 13.33 -1.41
N GLN A 193 4.07 14.44 -1.05
CA GLN A 193 4.71 14.64 0.25
C GLN A 193 4.19 15.91 0.90
N TYR A 194 4.13 15.90 2.23
CA TYR A 194 3.82 17.10 3.01
C TYR A 194 4.93 17.38 4.01
N LEU A 195 4.94 18.59 4.55
CA LEU A 195 5.69 18.92 5.75
C LEU A 195 4.76 18.86 6.96
N LEU A 196 5.08 18.00 7.92
CA LEU A 196 4.47 17.99 9.23
C LEU A 196 5.16 19.03 10.12
N VAL A 197 4.39 20.00 10.62
CA VAL A 197 4.85 21.10 11.49
C VAL A 197 4.03 21.04 12.78
N GLY A 198 4.56 20.34 13.79
CA GLY A 198 3.78 20.00 14.97
C GLY A 198 2.61 19.08 14.60
N THR A 199 1.37 19.54 14.76
CA THR A 199 0.15 18.81 14.38
C THR A 199 -0.46 19.28 13.06
N GLN A 200 0.09 20.34 12.47
CA GLN A 200 -0.37 20.92 11.22
C GLN A 200 0.46 20.38 10.05
N THR A 201 -0.11 20.47 8.84
CA THR A 201 0.58 20.13 7.60
C THR A 201 0.70 21.35 6.69
N ALA A 202 1.72 21.35 5.84
CA ALA A 202 1.88 22.25 4.71
C ALA A 202 2.30 21.47 3.46
N GLN A 203 2.06 22.02 2.27
CA GLN A 203 2.59 21.47 1.02
C GLN A 203 4.13 21.44 1.08
N ASP A 204 4.77 20.36 0.61
CA ASP A 204 6.24 20.30 0.56
C ASP A 204 6.78 21.11 -0.62
N THR A 205 6.86 22.43 -0.45
CA THR A 205 7.42 23.36 -1.46
C THR A 205 8.79 23.85 -1.02
N ALA A 206 9.61 24.32 -1.97
CA ALA A 206 10.90 24.94 -1.65
C ALA A 206 10.75 26.11 -0.64
N ALA A 207 9.70 26.91 -0.80
CA ALA A 207 9.38 28.01 0.11
C ALA A 207 9.04 27.52 1.53
N ASN A 208 8.23 26.46 1.65
CA ASN A 208 7.84 25.93 2.95
C ASN A 208 9.00 25.19 3.64
N ARG A 209 9.82 24.44 2.90
CA ARG A 209 11.06 23.85 3.43
C ARG A 209 12.01 24.90 3.98
N LYS A 210 12.21 26.01 3.25
CA LYS A 210 13.01 27.15 3.73
C LYS A 210 12.39 27.79 4.98
N LYS A 211 11.08 27.98 5.01
CA LYS A 211 10.34 28.60 6.11
C LYS A 211 10.45 27.79 7.42
N PHE A 212 10.29 26.47 7.34
CA PHE A 212 10.23 25.62 8.53
C PHE A 212 11.60 25.03 8.92
N GLY A 213 12.51 24.84 7.96
CA GLY A 213 13.79 24.17 8.20
C GLY A 213 13.59 22.86 8.95
N LYS A 214 14.34 22.66 10.05
CA LYS A 214 14.25 21.47 10.90
C LYS A 214 12.90 21.28 11.62
N LYS A 215 12.01 22.28 11.63
CA LYS A 215 10.68 22.16 12.24
C LYS A 215 9.65 21.48 11.33
N GLY A 216 9.93 21.42 10.03
CA GLY A 216 9.10 20.72 9.05
C GLY A 216 9.68 19.34 8.79
N THR A 217 8.95 18.30 9.17
CA THR A 217 9.35 16.92 8.88
C THR A 217 8.65 16.46 7.60
N PRO A 218 9.38 16.09 6.53
CA PRO A 218 8.76 15.46 5.36
C PRO A 218 8.03 14.18 5.77
N ILE A 219 6.80 14.05 5.31
CA ILE A 219 5.97 12.86 5.48
C ILE A 219 5.46 12.42 4.10
N ASN A 220 5.41 11.12 3.89
CA ASN A 220 5.15 10.50 2.59
C ASN A 220 4.23 9.28 2.72
N ASN A 221 3.69 8.89 1.58
CA ASN A 221 2.91 7.68 1.42
C ASN A 221 3.83 6.51 1.05
N GLY A 222 3.67 5.36 1.70
CA GLY A 222 4.44 4.16 1.38
C GLY A 222 3.91 3.50 0.10
N SER A 223 4.33 3.97 -1.08
CA SER A 223 3.75 3.61 -2.38
C SER A 223 4.73 2.93 -3.34
N ASP A 224 4.23 2.12 -4.27
CA ASP A 224 5.00 1.64 -5.43
C ASP A 224 5.51 2.79 -6.30
N ASN A 225 4.68 3.83 -6.45
CA ASN A 225 4.98 5.04 -7.18
C ASN A 225 6.16 5.80 -6.56
N ALA A 226 6.12 6.08 -5.27
CA ALA A 226 7.21 6.72 -4.54
C ALA A 226 8.43 5.80 -4.45
N LEU A 227 8.25 4.48 -4.28
CA LEU A 227 9.36 3.51 -4.35
C LEU A 227 10.09 3.67 -5.67
N LEU A 228 9.38 3.66 -6.80
CA LEU A 228 9.97 3.80 -8.12
C LEU A 228 10.70 5.13 -8.24
N THR A 229 9.99 6.25 -8.05
CA THR A 229 10.47 7.57 -8.48
C THR A 229 11.46 8.21 -7.50
N ALA A 230 11.30 7.97 -6.19
CA ALA A 230 12.10 8.61 -5.16
C ALA A 230 13.26 7.73 -4.66
N PHE A 231 13.20 6.41 -4.85
CA PHE A 231 14.21 5.49 -4.32
C PHE A 231 14.89 4.63 -5.39
N LEU A 232 14.11 3.91 -6.21
CA LEU A 232 14.67 2.96 -7.15
C LEU A 232 15.33 3.66 -8.34
N ASP A 233 14.62 4.54 -9.03
CA ASP A 233 15.12 5.26 -10.20
C ASP A 233 16.43 6.00 -9.91
N PRO A 234 16.54 6.80 -8.82
CA PRO A 234 17.82 7.42 -8.44
C PRO A 234 18.94 6.40 -8.14
N ALA A 235 18.62 5.26 -7.52
CA ALA A 235 19.60 4.24 -7.17
C ALA A 235 20.18 3.55 -8.42
N ILE A 236 19.34 3.28 -9.42
CA ILE A 236 19.74 2.59 -10.66
C ILE A 236 20.07 3.54 -11.83
N GLY A 237 19.91 4.85 -11.64
CA GLY A 237 20.23 5.88 -12.64
C GLY A 237 19.15 6.08 -13.71
N CYS A 238 17.90 5.74 -13.39
CA CYS A 238 16.74 6.01 -14.23
C CYS A 238 16.13 7.38 -13.94
N THR A 239 15.34 7.88 -14.89
CA THR A 239 14.66 9.18 -14.78
C THR A 239 13.15 8.98 -14.87
N PRO A 240 12.38 9.37 -13.84
CA PRO A 240 10.92 9.31 -13.88
C PRO A 240 10.31 10.20 -14.96
N PHE A 241 9.03 9.99 -15.28
CA PHE A 241 8.25 10.97 -16.04
C PHE A 241 7.89 12.17 -15.16
N LEU A 242 8.74 13.19 -15.19
CA LEU A 242 8.55 14.42 -14.42
C LEU A 242 7.72 15.46 -15.20
N VAL A 243 6.77 16.11 -14.50
CA VAL A 243 5.95 17.21 -15.01
C VAL A 243 6.05 18.44 -14.11
N PRO A 244 5.82 19.67 -14.61
CA PRO A 244 5.88 20.87 -13.79
C PRO A 244 4.89 20.86 -12.62
N ALA A 245 5.33 21.26 -11.42
CA ALA A 245 4.49 21.40 -10.25
C ALA A 245 3.84 22.79 -10.18
N LEU A 246 2.51 22.84 -10.12
CA LEU A 246 1.75 24.09 -10.01
C LEU A 246 1.76 24.68 -8.60
N ASP A 247 2.04 23.86 -7.58
CA ASP A 247 2.20 24.29 -6.18
C ASP A 247 3.62 24.73 -5.81
N ASP A 248 4.63 24.42 -6.65
CA ASP A 248 6.04 24.74 -6.40
C ASP A 248 6.75 25.16 -7.71
N PRO A 249 6.58 26.43 -8.13
CA PRO A 249 7.07 26.90 -9.42
C PRO A 249 8.56 26.64 -9.65
N GLY A 250 8.90 26.08 -10.81
CA GLY A 250 10.27 25.71 -11.18
C GLY A 250 10.69 24.31 -10.74
N VAL A 251 9.85 23.61 -9.96
CA VAL A 251 10.05 22.20 -9.60
C VAL A 251 9.25 21.30 -10.53
N THR A 252 9.80 20.12 -10.81
CA THR A 252 9.11 19.05 -11.54
C THR A 252 8.97 17.82 -10.64
N ARG A 253 7.85 17.10 -10.76
CA ARG A 253 7.55 15.91 -9.95
C ARG A 253 6.90 14.83 -10.80
N ALA A 254 7.04 13.58 -10.38
CA ALA A 254 6.20 12.50 -10.85
C ALA A 254 4.87 12.51 -10.10
N THR A 255 3.86 11.90 -10.70
CA THR A 255 2.55 11.62 -10.13
C THR A 255 2.19 10.17 -10.42
N LEU A 256 1.22 9.62 -9.69
CA LEU A 256 0.64 8.31 -9.97
C LEU A 256 0.27 8.20 -11.46
N ALA A 257 -0.38 9.23 -12.01
CA ALA A 257 -0.77 9.23 -13.42
C ALA A 257 0.45 9.22 -14.37
N THR A 258 1.51 9.98 -14.10
CA THR A 258 2.70 9.94 -14.99
C THR A 258 3.41 8.59 -14.93
N ASP A 259 3.45 7.96 -13.75
CA ASP A 259 4.04 6.64 -13.56
C ASP A 259 3.23 5.56 -14.29
N GLU A 260 1.89 5.62 -14.22
CA GLU A 260 0.99 4.72 -14.95
C GLU A 260 1.03 4.93 -16.47
N LEU A 261 1.16 6.19 -16.91
CA LEU A 261 1.35 6.51 -18.33
C LEU A 261 2.67 5.92 -18.84
N GLN A 262 3.78 6.08 -18.13
CA GLN A 262 5.03 5.38 -18.47
C GLN A 262 4.88 3.85 -18.38
N GLY A 263 4.08 3.35 -17.44
CA GLY A 263 3.73 1.94 -17.30
C GLY A 263 3.12 1.33 -18.56
N THR A 264 2.51 2.11 -19.44
CA THR A 264 2.02 1.61 -20.74
C THR A 264 3.13 1.17 -21.70
N LEU A 265 4.37 1.59 -21.46
CA LEU A 265 5.55 1.20 -22.23
C LEU A 265 6.23 -0.06 -21.69
N GLN A 266 5.73 -0.63 -20.59
CA GLN A 266 6.28 -1.83 -19.98
C GLN A 266 6.16 -3.03 -20.94
N ALA A 267 7.29 -3.69 -21.21
CA ALA A 267 7.28 -4.95 -21.93
C ALA A 267 6.73 -6.08 -21.05
N ALA A 268 6.11 -7.09 -21.68
CA ALA A 268 5.57 -8.24 -20.98
C ALA A 268 6.67 -9.01 -20.19
N PRO A 269 6.34 -9.56 -19.00
CA PRO A 269 5.02 -9.53 -18.37
C PRO A 269 4.73 -8.16 -17.73
N VAL A 270 3.50 -7.66 -17.93
CA VAL A 270 3.02 -6.38 -17.38
C VAL A 270 2.21 -6.68 -16.12
N ALA A 271 2.60 -6.09 -15.00
CA ALA A 271 1.82 -6.14 -13.78
C ALA A 271 0.57 -5.25 -13.96
N LEU A 272 -0.61 -5.85 -13.79
CA LEU A 272 -1.90 -5.17 -13.70
C LEU A 272 -2.63 -5.71 -12.48
N VAL A 273 -3.46 -4.89 -11.82
CA VAL A 273 -4.13 -5.21 -10.54
C VAL A 273 -4.84 -6.57 -10.64
N PRO A 274 -4.39 -7.62 -9.93
CA PRO A 274 -4.98 -8.95 -10.04
C PRO A 274 -6.25 -9.04 -9.19
N ALA A 275 -7.14 -9.97 -9.50
CA ALA A 275 -8.43 -10.09 -8.81
C ALA A 275 -8.33 -10.63 -7.37
N ASN A 276 -7.15 -11.12 -6.95
CA ASN A 276 -6.86 -11.49 -5.56
C ASN A 276 -6.17 -10.37 -4.76
N ASP A 277 -5.96 -9.20 -5.36
CA ASP A 277 -5.45 -8.04 -4.64
C ASP A 277 -6.44 -7.64 -3.52
N PRO A 278 -5.97 -7.49 -2.26
CA PRO A 278 -6.81 -7.16 -1.11
C PRO A 278 -7.71 -5.92 -1.30
N MET A 279 -7.28 -4.94 -2.08
CA MET A 279 -8.04 -3.72 -2.36
C MET A 279 -9.25 -3.97 -3.25
N VAL A 280 -9.24 -5.02 -4.06
CA VAL A 280 -10.33 -5.32 -5.02
C VAL A 280 -11.18 -6.53 -4.62
N LEU A 281 -10.94 -7.09 -3.44
CA LEU A 281 -11.82 -8.09 -2.84
C LEU A 281 -13.13 -7.47 -2.36
N VAL A 282 -14.21 -8.23 -2.43
CA VAL A 282 -15.50 -7.93 -1.81
C VAL A 282 -15.79 -9.02 -0.79
N ASN A 283 -15.77 -8.68 0.49
CA ASN A 283 -15.92 -9.66 1.59
C ASN A 283 -14.95 -10.85 1.47
N GLY A 284 -13.70 -10.58 1.07
CA GLY A 284 -12.67 -11.61 0.88
C GLY A 284 -12.77 -12.40 -0.43
N ALA A 285 -13.80 -12.18 -1.26
CA ALA A 285 -13.97 -12.86 -2.54
C ALA A 285 -13.52 -11.99 -3.72
N GLN A 286 -13.00 -12.62 -4.78
CA GLN A 286 -12.60 -11.93 -6.01
C GLN A 286 -13.80 -11.26 -6.69
N SER A 287 -13.63 -10.01 -7.15
CA SER A 287 -14.65 -9.28 -7.90
C SER A 287 -14.07 -8.67 -9.16
N LEU A 288 -14.52 -9.15 -10.33
CA LEU A 288 -14.14 -8.56 -11.61
C LEU A 288 -14.58 -7.10 -11.71
N THR A 289 -15.77 -6.78 -11.21
CA THR A 289 -16.31 -5.42 -11.20
C THR A 289 -15.41 -4.48 -10.40
N LYS A 290 -15.06 -4.85 -9.16
CA LYS A 290 -14.20 -4.01 -8.31
C LYS A 290 -12.79 -3.91 -8.88
N THR A 291 -12.25 -4.99 -9.43
CA THR A 291 -10.95 -5.00 -10.13
C THR A 291 -10.96 -4.00 -11.29
N ASN A 292 -11.97 -4.04 -12.15
CA ASN A 292 -12.06 -3.15 -13.30
C ASN A 292 -12.36 -1.69 -12.91
N LEU A 293 -13.12 -1.44 -11.84
CA LEU A 293 -13.28 -0.09 -11.29
C LEU A 293 -11.92 0.49 -10.91
N TYR A 294 -11.10 -0.28 -10.19
CA TYR A 294 -9.75 0.15 -9.82
C TYR A 294 -8.89 0.39 -11.06
N ARG A 295 -8.75 -0.62 -11.93
CA ARG A 295 -7.91 -0.53 -13.14
C ARG A 295 -8.25 0.66 -14.02
N LYS A 296 -9.55 0.99 -14.12
CA LYS A 296 -10.03 2.14 -14.89
C LYS A 296 -9.49 3.47 -14.33
N GLU A 297 -9.49 3.65 -13.01
CA GLU A 297 -9.05 4.90 -12.38
C GLU A 297 -7.54 5.14 -12.51
N VAL A 298 -6.75 4.09 -12.76
CA VAL A 298 -5.30 4.15 -12.98
C VAL A 298 -4.89 3.89 -14.44
N GLY A 299 -5.85 3.85 -15.37
CA GLY A 299 -5.56 3.69 -16.80
C GLY A 299 -4.94 2.35 -17.20
N GLN A 300 -5.24 1.29 -16.44
CA GLN A 300 -4.87 -0.09 -16.78
C GLN A 300 -5.89 -0.74 -17.71
N THR A 301 -5.44 -1.70 -18.51
CA THR A 301 -6.33 -2.50 -19.37
C THR A 301 -7.33 -3.30 -18.53
N LEU A 302 -8.61 -3.16 -18.84
CA LEU A 302 -9.69 -3.88 -18.16
C LEU A 302 -9.65 -5.38 -18.49
N ALA A 303 -10.00 -6.20 -17.52
CA ALA A 303 -10.14 -7.64 -17.70
C ALA A 303 -11.58 -7.97 -18.16
N ALA A 304 -11.73 -8.79 -19.20
CA ALA A 304 -13.03 -9.30 -19.65
C ALA A 304 -13.57 -10.42 -18.73
N ASN A 305 -12.69 -11.11 -18.01
CA ASN A 305 -13.03 -12.16 -17.05
C ASN A 305 -11.92 -12.33 -15.99
N LEU A 306 -12.21 -13.08 -14.92
CA LEU A 306 -11.24 -13.32 -13.84
C LEU A 306 -9.97 -14.06 -14.30
N GLY A 307 -10.02 -14.82 -15.41
CA GLY A 307 -8.83 -15.44 -15.99
C GLY A 307 -7.79 -14.40 -16.46
N GLN A 308 -8.25 -13.28 -17.02
CA GLN A 308 -7.39 -12.16 -17.43
C GLN A 308 -6.90 -11.29 -16.26
N ALA A 309 -7.45 -11.49 -15.06
CA ALA A 309 -6.99 -10.88 -13.81
C ALA A 309 -6.52 -11.96 -12.81
N SER A 310 -6.03 -13.09 -13.31
CA SER A 310 -5.67 -14.26 -12.49
C SER A 310 -4.53 -13.96 -11.51
N GLY A 311 -4.82 -14.07 -10.21
CA GLY A 311 -3.80 -13.99 -9.16
C GLY A 311 -2.71 -15.06 -9.28
N LYS A 312 -3.06 -16.25 -9.77
CA LYS A 312 -2.07 -17.31 -10.02
C LYS A 312 -1.08 -16.91 -11.11
N THR A 313 -1.57 -16.35 -12.22
CA THR A 313 -0.72 -15.86 -13.32
C THR A 313 0.14 -14.70 -12.85
N TYR A 314 -0.43 -13.79 -12.04
CA TYR A 314 0.30 -12.70 -11.42
C TYR A 314 1.46 -13.23 -10.56
N CYS A 315 1.19 -14.17 -9.65
CA CYS A 315 2.20 -14.79 -8.79
C CYS A 315 3.30 -15.53 -9.59
N GLN A 316 2.95 -16.18 -10.70
CA GLN A 316 3.95 -16.82 -11.58
C GLN A 316 4.91 -15.79 -12.18
N ASN A 317 4.40 -14.66 -12.66
CA ASN A 317 5.22 -13.58 -13.18
C ASN A 317 6.03 -12.90 -12.06
N PHE A 318 5.45 -12.72 -10.88
CA PHE A 318 6.12 -12.13 -9.73
C PHE A 318 7.31 -12.99 -9.29
N LEU A 319 7.11 -14.31 -9.18
CA LEU A 319 8.18 -15.29 -8.91
C LEU A 319 9.27 -15.27 -9.99
N LYS A 320 8.88 -15.17 -11.25
CA LYS A 320 9.81 -15.23 -12.39
C LYS A 320 10.71 -13.99 -12.50
N VAL A 321 10.17 -12.81 -12.19
CA VAL A 321 10.83 -11.53 -12.49
C VAL A 321 11.50 -10.91 -11.28
N ALA A 322 10.81 -10.80 -10.14
CA ALA A 322 11.33 -9.98 -9.03
C ALA A 322 12.63 -10.52 -8.43
N PRO A 323 12.74 -11.82 -8.06
CA PRO A 323 13.95 -12.34 -7.43
C PRO A 323 15.24 -12.16 -8.24
N PRO A 324 15.32 -12.56 -9.53
CA PRO A 324 16.55 -12.37 -10.29
C PRO A 324 16.91 -10.89 -10.49
N VAL A 325 15.92 -10.00 -10.65
CA VAL A 325 16.19 -8.56 -10.81
C VAL A 325 16.71 -7.94 -9.52
N ILE A 326 16.06 -8.20 -8.38
CA ILE A 326 16.51 -7.71 -7.06
C ILE A 326 17.93 -8.21 -6.77
N GLN A 327 18.23 -9.46 -7.09
CA GLN A 327 19.57 -10.03 -6.91
C GLN A 327 20.61 -9.37 -7.83
N ALA A 328 20.31 -9.20 -9.12
CA ALA A 328 21.22 -8.60 -10.09
C ALA A 328 21.54 -7.13 -9.78
N GLN A 329 20.56 -6.39 -9.26
CA GLN A 329 20.70 -4.96 -8.96
C GLN A 329 21.27 -4.67 -7.56
N LYS A 330 21.62 -5.70 -6.76
CA LYS A 330 22.14 -5.57 -5.39
C LYS A 330 23.22 -4.51 -5.25
N ALA A 331 24.20 -4.50 -6.17
CA ALA A 331 25.34 -3.57 -6.09
C ALA A 331 24.93 -2.09 -6.18
N MET A 332 23.81 -1.79 -6.84
CA MET A 332 23.24 -0.45 -6.93
C MET A 332 22.30 -0.17 -5.75
N THR A 333 21.37 -1.09 -5.46
CA THR A 333 20.30 -0.86 -4.48
C THR A 333 20.77 -0.98 -3.03
N ILE A 334 21.86 -1.69 -2.74
CA ILE A 334 22.40 -1.75 -1.36
C ILE A 334 22.94 -0.40 -0.88
N LYS A 335 23.26 0.51 -1.82
CA LYS A 335 23.72 1.88 -1.54
C LYS A 335 22.55 2.88 -1.45
N GLY A 336 21.35 2.46 -1.82
CA GLY A 336 20.15 3.30 -1.80
C GLY A 336 19.56 3.41 -0.39
N ALA A 337 18.99 4.57 -0.09
CA ALA A 337 18.23 4.78 1.14
C ALA A 337 17.01 3.84 1.19
N THR A 338 16.66 3.37 2.38
CA THR A 338 15.43 2.61 2.59
C THR A 338 14.21 3.54 2.62
N PRO A 339 13.10 3.19 1.93
CA PRO A 339 11.83 3.90 2.06
C PRO A 339 11.22 3.78 3.47
N ASP A 340 11.44 2.64 4.13
CA ASP A 340 10.95 2.37 5.47
C ASP A 340 12.04 1.67 6.31
N PRO A 341 12.68 2.39 7.24
CA PRO A 341 13.67 1.84 8.16
C PRO A 341 13.13 0.74 9.08
N ALA A 342 11.81 0.63 9.28
CA ALA A 342 11.21 -0.46 10.04
C ALA A 342 11.11 -1.77 9.22
N THR A 343 11.22 -1.68 7.89
CA THR A 343 11.13 -2.85 6.99
C THR A 343 12.51 -3.33 6.55
N GLY A 344 13.41 -2.41 6.15
CA GLY A 344 14.76 -2.76 5.70
C GLY A 344 15.76 -1.64 5.97
N ASN A 345 17.04 -1.98 6.13
CA ASN A 345 18.11 -1.02 6.45
C ASN A 345 18.71 -0.30 5.22
N ASN A 346 18.40 -0.76 4.00
CA ASN A 346 18.73 -0.14 2.72
C ASN A 346 17.70 -0.54 1.66
N LEU A 347 17.77 0.06 0.47
CA LEU A 347 16.81 -0.23 -0.58
C LEU A 347 16.83 -1.72 -1.01
N PHE A 348 18.00 -2.36 -1.08
CA PHE A 348 18.10 -3.79 -1.42
C PHE A 348 17.31 -4.68 -0.43
N THR A 349 17.55 -4.51 0.87
CA THR A 349 16.87 -5.30 1.91
C THR A 349 15.38 -4.97 1.99
N PHE A 350 15.00 -3.70 1.79
CA PHE A 350 13.61 -3.29 1.69
C PHE A 350 12.88 -4.00 0.53
N LEU A 351 13.44 -4.01 -0.68
CA LEU A 351 12.84 -4.65 -1.85
C LEU A 351 12.60 -6.15 -1.61
N GLY A 352 13.58 -6.86 -1.03
CA GLY A 352 13.42 -8.28 -0.74
C GLY A 352 12.44 -8.58 0.39
N ALA A 353 12.42 -7.74 1.44
CA ALA A 353 11.45 -7.86 2.53
C ALA A 353 10.02 -7.62 2.04
N ARG A 354 9.82 -6.60 1.21
CA ARG A 354 8.55 -6.28 0.58
C ARG A 354 8.07 -7.41 -0.32
N PHE A 355 8.94 -7.91 -1.21
CA PHE A 355 8.65 -9.10 -2.02
C PHE A 355 8.20 -10.28 -1.16
N ALA A 356 8.96 -10.63 -0.12
CA ALA A 356 8.65 -11.80 0.72
C ALA A 356 7.29 -11.67 1.41
N LYS A 357 6.94 -10.47 1.89
CA LYS A 357 5.63 -10.17 2.48
C LYS A 357 4.51 -10.31 1.44
N SER A 358 4.64 -9.66 0.28
CA SER A 358 3.64 -9.70 -0.79
C SER A 358 3.44 -11.09 -1.39
N PHE A 359 4.51 -11.88 -1.47
CA PHE A 359 4.46 -13.26 -1.97
C PHE A 359 3.82 -14.23 -0.96
N GLY A 360 3.91 -13.92 0.33
CA GLY A 360 3.43 -14.75 1.44
C GLY A 360 1.90 -14.86 1.53
N ALA A 361 1.44 -15.67 2.49
CA ALA A 361 0.02 -15.93 2.73
C ALA A 361 -0.79 -14.68 3.12
N ASP A 362 -0.14 -13.73 3.80
CA ASP A 362 -0.75 -12.47 4.25
C ASP A 362 -0.79 -11.37 3.17
N GLY A 363 -0.17 -11.61 2.01
CA GLY A 363 -0.24 -10.75 0.83
C GLY A 363 -1.08 -11.39 -0.27
N LEU A 364 -0.47 -11.64 -1.43
CA LEU A 364 -1.13 -12.25 -2.59
C LEU A 364 -1.33 -13.77 -2.47
N ASN A 365 -0.84 -14.39 -1.39
CA ASN A 365 -0.86 -15.83 -1.17
C ASN A 365 -0.24 -16.63 -2.33
N CYS A 366 0.87 -16.14 -2.89
CA CYS A 366 1.56 -16.83 -3.97
C CYS A 366 2.11 -18.20 -3.54
N VAL A 367 2.48 -18.33 -2.26
CA VAL A 367 2.83 -19.63 -1.66
C VAL A 367 1.71 -20.65 -1.82
N GLY A 368 0.47 -20.29 -1.45
CA GLY A 368 -0.68 -21.18 -1.57
C GLY A 368 -1.13 -21.39 -3.03
N LEU A 369 -1.11 -20.35 -3.85
CA LEU A 369 -1.55 -20.40 -5.25
C LEU A 369 -0.61 -21.22 -6.15
N LEU A 370 0.68 -21.26 -5.82
CA LEU A 370 1.71 -21.94 -6.61
C LEU A 370 2.22 -23.23 -5.96
N GLY A 371 2.01 -23.42 -4.64
CA GLY A 371 2.56 -24.56 -3.91
C GLY A 371 4.08 -24.50 -3.74
N VAL A 372 4.65 -23.29 -3.64
CA VAL A 372 6.11 -23.06 -3.53
C VAL A 372 6.43 -22.15 -2.35
N ASN A 373 7.64 -22.28 -1.79
CA ASN A 373 8.12 -21.35 -0.78
C ASN A 373 8.56 -20.01 -1.42
N SER A 374 8.60 -18.93 -0.63
CA SER A 374 9.17 -17.67 -1.09
C SER A 374 10.64 -17.88 -1.50
N PRO A 375 11.04 -17.45 -2.72
CA PRO A 375 12.42 -17.56 -3.19
C PRO A 375 13.37 -16.57 -2.50
N ILE A 376 12.84 -15.55 -1.82
CA ILE A 376 13.61 -14.60 -1.03
C ILE A 376 13.19 -14.73 0.43
N THR A 377 14.17 -14.93 1.31
CA THR A 377 13.97 -14.92 2.77
C THR A 377 14.79 -13.79 3.37
N PRO A 378 14.16 -12.76 3.96
CA PRO A 378 14.86 -11.71 4.68
C PRO A 378 15.59 -12.27 5.90
N VAL A 379 16.81 -11.78 6.11
CA VAL A 379 17.55 -11.95 7.37
C VAL A 379 17.25 -10.73 8.22
N LEU A 380 16.64 -10.95 9.38
CA LEU A 380 16.15 -9.88 10.25
C LEU A 380 17.12 -9.63 11.41
N ASP A 381 17.19 -8.39 11.87
CA ASP A 381 17.80 -8.04 13.16
C ASP A 381 16.86 -8.36 14.35
N GLY A 382 17.27 -8.00 15.56
CA GLY A 382 16.46 -8.19 16.77
C GLY A 382 15.18 -7.36 16.83
N ASN A 383 15.02 -6.36 15.96
CA ASN A 383 13.82 -5.51 15.84
C ASN A 383 12.90 -5.94 14.70
N GLY A 384 13.26 -6.98 13.94
CA GLY A 384 12.50 -7.44 12.77
C GLY A 384 12.81 -6.67 11.48
N VAL A 385 13.87 -5.86 11.45
CA VAL A 385 14.29 -5.09 10.26
C VAL A 385 15.16 -5.97 9.38
N ALA A 386 14.91 -6.00 8.07
CA ALA A 386 15.74 -6.75 7.13
C ALA A 386 17.13 -6.12 6.99
N ILE A 387 18.16 -6.92 7.25
CA ILE A 387 19.58 -6.53 7.18
C ILE A 387 20.37 -7.28 6.11
N ASP A 388 19.86 -8.40 5.61
CA ASP A 388 20.38 -9.12 4.44
C ASP A 388 19.25 -9.96 3.80
N LEU A 389 19.50 -10.56 2.64
CA LEU A 389 18.55 -11.40 1.92
C LEU A 389 19.18 -12.74 1.54
N LYS A 390 18.45 -13.84 1.78
CA LYS A 390 18.78 -15.17 1.27
C LYS A 390 17.93 -15.48 0.04
N PHE A 391 18.58 -15.88 -1.04
CA PHE A 391 17.93 -16.34 -2.26
C PHE A 391 17.98 -17.86 -2.32
N ALA A 392 16.86 -18.50 -2.65
CA ALA A 392 16.86 -19.93 -2.92
C ALA A 392 17.77 -20.21 -4.12
N THR A 393 18.69 -21.16 -3.98
CA THR A 393 19.45 -21.68 -5.13
C THR A 393 18.46 -22.37 -6.06
N ASN A 394 18.31 -21.89 -7.30
CA ASN A 394 17.40 -22.45 -8.29
C ASN A 394 17.70 -23.95 -8.54
N GLY A 395 17.06 -24.84 -7.79
CA GLY A 395 17.02 -26.29 -8.02
C GLY A 395 15.78 -26.75 -8.78
N GLY A 396 15.03 -25.82 -9.37
CA GLY A 396 13.77 -26.08 -10.08
C GLY A 396 13.92 -25.90 -11.59
N GLY A 397 14.87 -26.62 -12.19
CA GLY A 397 14.88 -26.81 -13.65
C GLY A 397 13.69 -27.69 -14.04
N ALA A 398 12.86 -27.20 -14.95
CA ALA A 398 12.00 -28.05 -15.75
C ALA A 398 12.87 -29.18 -16.35
N THR A 399 12.46 -30.42 -16.14
CA THR A 399 13.14 -31.62 -16.62
C THR A 399 13.11 -31.65 -18.15
N THR A 400 14.15 -31.14 -18.80
CA THR A 400 14.49 -31.53 -20.16
C THR A 400 15.51 -32.65 -20.08
N THR A 401 15.04 -33.86 -20.38
CA THR A 401 15.86 -35.05 -20.60
C THR A 401 16.98 -34.75 -21.60
N SER A 402 18.22 -34.76 -21.13
CA SER A 402 19.37 -35.12 -21.96
C SER A 402 20.15 -36.22 -21.26
N LYS A 403 20.24 -37.34 -21.97
CA LYS A 403 20.82 -38.61 -21.57
C LYS A 403 22.34 -38.50 -21.74
N ALA A 404 23.10 -38.62 -20.65
CA ALA A 404 24.51 -38.98 -20.70
C ALA A 404 24.87 -39.86 -19.50
N THR A 405 25.31 -41.06 -19.83
CA THR A 405 25.59 -42.20 -18.98
C THR A 405 26.86 -41.98 -18.15
N ALA A 406 26.79 -42.15 -16.83
CA ALA A 406 27.94 -42.55 -16.02
C ALA A 406 27.48 -43.28 -14.76
N THR A 407 28.04 -44.48 -14.61
CA THR A 407 27.68 -45.55 -13.67
C THR A 407 28.31 -45.30 -12.29
N ALA A 408 27.53 -45.30 -11.21
CA ALA A 408 28.03 -45.52 -9.85
C ALA A 408 26.96 -46.13 -8.92
N LYS A 409 27.38 -47.15 -8.19
CA LYS A 409 26.62 -48.09 -7.34
C LYS A 409 26.16 -47.46 -6.01
N PRO A 410 25.03 -47.90 -5.40
CA PRO A 410 24.41 -47.21 -4.26
C PRO A 410 24.90 -47.71 -2.89
N THR A 411 25.01 -46.79 -1.93
CA THR A 411 25.17 -47.09 -0.50
C THR A 411 24.02 -46.47 0.29
N LYS A 412 23.30 -47.32 1.05
CA LYS A 412 22.17 -46.96 1.91
C LYS A 412 22.66 -46.30 3.21
N THR A 413 22.02 -45.20 3.64
CA THR A 413 21.84 -44.94 5.08
C THR A 413 20.57 -44.15 5.38
N LYS A 414 20.09 -44.35 6.62
CA LYS A 414 18.74 -44.24 7.16
C LYS A 414 18.24 -42.80 7.37
N GLY A 415 16.91 -42.69 7.38
CA GLY A 415 16.17 -41.45 7.61
C GLY A 415 16.18 -40.93 9.05
N GLY A 416 16.00 -39.62 9.15
CA GLY A 416 15.65 -38.90 10.37
C GLY A 416 14.49 -37.95 10.09
N LYS A 417 13.38 -38.18 10.77
CA LYS A 417 12.19 -37.32 10.82
C LYS A 417 12.49 -36.19 11.81
N THR A 418 12.39 -34.93 11.40
CA THR A 418 12.31 -33.79 12.33
C THR A 418 11.16 -32.89 11.92
N THR A 419 10.08 -32.97 12.69
CA THR A 419 8.94 -32.06 12.72
C THR A 419 9.37 -30.79 13.45
N ALA A 420 9.33 -29.63 12.79
CA ALA A 420 9.52 -28.33 13.43
C ALA A 420 8.22 -27.53 13.37
N THR A 421 7.52 -27.49 14.50
CA THR A 421 6.33 -26.67 14.72
C THR A 421 6.79 -25.26 15.09
N ALA A 422 6.69 -24.30 14.17
CA ALA A 422 7.01 -22.90 14.44
C ALA A 422 5.82 -22.19 15.11
N LYS A 423 6.06 -21.66 16.31
CA LYS A 423 5.14 -20.82 17.08
C LYS A 423 5.16 -19.39 16.52
N PRO A 424 4.03 -18.67 16.43
CA PRO A 424 4.03 -17.27 15.96
C PRO A 424 4.74 -16.34 16.95
N PRO A 425 5.50 -15.33 16.47
CA PRO A 425 6.19 -14.38 17.33
C PRO A 425 5.19 -13.38 17.95
N VAL A 426 5.47 -13.03 19.21
CA VAL A 426 4.73 -12.05 20.02
C VAL A 426 5.32 -10.67 19.78
N TYR A 427 4.47 -9.68 19.45
CA TYR A 427 4.86 -8.27 19.36
C TYR A 427 5.24 -7.70 20.74
N HIS A 428 6.41 -7.08 20.83
CA HIS A 428 6.78 -6.23 21.97
C HIS A 428 6.64 -4.75 21.60
N ARG A 429 5.95 -3.99 22.45
CA ARG A 429 5.84 -2.53 22.38
C ARG A 429 6.66 -1.93 23.51
N THR A 430 7.77 -1.29 23.15
CA THR A 430 8.58 -0.50 24.10
C THR A 430 8.12 0.96 24.05
N LYS A 431 7.66 1.49 25.19
CA LYS A 431 7.48 2.92 25.41
C LYS A 431 8.26 3.29 26.67
N GLY A 432 9.29 4.14 26.51
CA GLY A 432 9.98 4.88 27.57
C GLY A 432 10.48 4.06 28.77
N GLY A 433 11.79 3.86 28.88
CA GLY A 433 12.42 3.17 30.00
C GLY A 433 11.95 3.67 31.37
N LYS A 434 11.21 2.81 32.10
CA LYS A 434 11.27 2.52 33.54
C LYS A 434 10.03 1.70 33.92
N THR A 435 10.26 0.50 34.44
CA THR A 435 9.22 -0.41 34.94
C THR A 435 8.74 0.04 36.31
N THR A 436 7.45 0.34 36.45
CA THR A 436 6.78 0.39 37.77
C THR A 436 5.53 -0.48 37.70
N VAL A 437 5.41 -1.45 38.60
CA VAL A 437 4.29 -2.38 38.69
C VAL A 437 3.15 -1.71 39.46
N VAL A 438 1.97 -1.62 38.84
CA VAL A 438 0.71 -1.35 39.55
C VAL A 438 -0.24 -2.50 39.26
N THR A 439 -0.56 -3.27 40.30
CA THR A 439 -1.57 -4.33 40.29
C THR A 439 -2.97 -3.74 40.23
N GLN A 440 -3.75 -4.12 39.21
CA GLN A 440 -5.17 -3.78 39.11
C GLN A 440 -6.04 -4.86 39.77
N ALA A 441 -7.01 -4.42 40.57
CA ALA A 441 -7.99 -5.24 41.29
C ALA A 441 -9.02 -5.89 40.34
N PRO A 442 -9.64 -7.03 40.72
CA PRO A 442 -10.59 -7.75 39.87
C PRO A 442 -11.92 -7.00 39.70
N ALA A 443 -12.48 -7.10 38.50
CA ALA A 443 -13.76 -6.47 38.11
C ALA A 443 -14.99 -7.25 38.63
N PRO A 444 -16.15 -6.59 38.88
CA PRO A 444 -17.34 -7.23 39.41
C PRO A 444 -18.15 -8.00 38.35
N THR A 445 -18.79 -9.08 38.81
CA THR A 445 -19.70 -9.95 38.06
C THR A 445 -21.00 -9.28 37.61
N THR A 446 -21.42 -9.56 36.37
CA THR A 446 -22.65 -9.06 35.74
C THR A 446 -23.89 -9.85 36.16
N THR A 447 -24.91 -9.16 36.67
CA THR A 447 -26.27 -9.70 36.91
C THR A 447 -27.17 -9.38 35.72
N LYS A 448 -27.90 -10.39 35.20
CA LYS A 448 -28.94 -10.25 34.16
C LYS A 448 -30.21 -9.60 34.71
N CYS A 449 -30.92 -8.82 33.88
CA CYS A 449 -32.37 -8.56 34.01
C CYS A 449 -32.97 -8.10 32.64
N PRO A 450 -34.31 -8.08 32.44
CA PRO A 450 -34.96 -8.76 31.32
C PRO A 450 -35.63 -7.80 30.32
N THR A 451 -36.01 -8.36 29.18
CA THR A 451 -36.71 -7.70 28.07
C THR A 451 -38.19 -7.42 28.37
N THR A 452 -38.65 -6.20 28.06
CA THR A 452 -40.08 -5.91 27.84
C THR A 452 -40.28 -5.10 26.56
N SER A 453 -41.13 -5.65 25.68
CA SER A 453 -41.68 -5.05 24.47
C SER A 453 -42.79 -4.04 24.79
N LYS A 454 -42.83 -2.89 24.11
CA LYS A 454 -44.05 -2.08 23.96
C LYS A 454 -44.19 -1.52 22.54
N LYS A 455 -45.43 -1.66 22.05
CA LYS A 455 -46.01 -1.21 20.77
C LYS A 455 -45.83 0.29 20.53
N HIS A 456 -45.58 0.65 19.27
CA HIS A 456 -45.75 1.99 18.73
C HIS A 456 -47.20 2.21 18.25
N THR A 457 -47.80 3.30 18.70
CA THR A 457 -49.03 3.87 18.13
C THR A 457 -48.69 5.13 17.36
N THR A 458 -49.25 5.22 16.16
CA THR A 458 -49.11 6.33 15.20
C THR A 458 -49.96 7.53 15.63
N THR A 459 -49.47 8.76 15.45
CA THR A 459 -50.34 9.94 15.41
C THR A 459 -49.82 10.94 14.39
N THR A 460 -50.63 11.15 13.36
CA THR A 460 -50.53 12.17 12.31
C THR A 460 -50.96 13.53 12.88
N ARG A 461 -50.26 14.62 12.55
CA ARG A 461 -50.82 15.98 12.64
C ARG A 461 -50.58 16.78 11.35
N LYS A 462 -51.64 17.50 11.00
CA LYS A 462 -51.87 18.37 9.85
C LYS A 462 -51.14 19.71 9.94
N HIS A 463 -50.84 20.24 8.76
CA HIS A 463 -50.84 21.65 8.28
C HIS A 463 -50.39 22.76 9.23
N TYR A 464 -49.36 23.51 8.81
CA TYR A 464 -49.50 24.77 8.05
C TYR A 464 -48.37 24.89 7.03
#